data_AF-N1WJ88-F1
#
_entry.id   AF-N1WJ88-F1
#
_cell.length_a   1.000
_cell.length_b   1.000
_cell.length_c   1.000
_cell.angle_alpha   90.00
_cell.angle_beta   90.00
_cell.angle_gamma   90.00
#
_symmetry.space_group_name_H-M   'P 1'
#
loop_
_entity.id
_entity.type
_entity.pdbx_description
1 polymer ?
#
loop_
_entity_poly.entity_id
_entity_poly.type
_entity_poly.pdbx_seq_one_letter_code
_entity_poly.pdbx_strand_id
1 'polypeptide(L)'
;MLQKRTDLWKVWKPETEVDKKMLAEYDSKETLFCECKGIQFCERDNRSISCRTFPLEPYLDTRGVFVGLVFMKEFTGKCPLTLRAKDIRQEFVDSHFIFWEKLLFRLDSEYETFWNSSKSYRRSRAKTGKKFPIFFPSHLRGKEYLEPYL
;
A
#
# COMPACT_ATOMS: atom_id res chain seq x y z
N MET A 1 14.01 -15.29 -6.40
CA MET A 1 14.05 -14.79 -5.00
C MET A 1 15.48 -14.35 -4.67
N LEU A 2 15.69 -13.33 -3.84
CA LEU A 2 16.98 -12.68 -3.54
C LEU A 2 18.02 -13.56 -2.80
N GLN A 3 17.86 -14.89 -2.81
CA GLN A 3 18.65 -15.87 -2.06
C GLN A 3 20.15 -15.78 -2.33
N LYS A 4 20.57 -15.36 -3.54
CA LYS A 4 21.98 -15.14 -3.86
C LYS A 4 22.61 -13.97 -3.10
N ARG A 5 21.78 -13.08 -2.53
CA ARG A 5 22.19 -11.81 -1.93
C ARG A 5 21.83 -11.70 -0.44
N THR A 6 20.83 -12.45 0.02
CA THR A 6 20.34 -12.40 1.40
C THR A 6 19.52 -13.64 1.75
N ASP A 7 19.51 -14.00 3.04
CA ASP A 7 18.62 -14.99 3.64
C ASP A 7 17.48 -14.33 4.47
N LEU A 8 17.27 -13.01 4.30
CA LEU A 8 16.21 -12.24 4.98
C LEU A 8 14.81 -12.81 4.72
N TRP A 9 14.57 -13.30 3.50
CA TRP A 9 13.25 -13.72 3.01
C TRP A 9 13.12 -15.23 2.99
N LYS A 10 12.05 -15.74 3.61
CA LYS A 10 11.59 -17.12 3.44
C LYS A 10 10.16 -17.14 2.90
N VAL A 11 9.82 -18.17 2.14
CA VAL A 11 8.43 -18.43 1.76
C VAL A 11 7.66 -18.67 3.05
N TRP A 12 6.59 -17.90 3.25
CA TRP A 12 5.73 -18.07 4.40
C TRP A 12 4.93 -19.37 4.23
N LYS A 13 4.80 -20.13 5.32
CA LYS A 13 4.03 -21.37 5.34
C LYS A 13 2.75 -21.15 6.16
N PRO A 14 1.57 -21.43 5.61
CA PRO A 14 0.31 -21.29 6.34
C PRO A 14 0.27 -22.28 7.50
N GLU A 15 -0.01 -21.81 8.72
CA GLU A 15 -0.05 -22.65 9.92
C GLU A 15 -1.47 -23.08 10.27
N THR A 16 -2.46 -22.20 10.03
CA THR A 16 -3.86 -22.43 10.38
C THR A 16 -4.73 -22.78 9.18
N GLU A 17 -5.93 -23.34 9.40
CA GLU A 17 -6.90 -23.58 8.33
C GLU A 17 -7.39 -22.28 7.67
N VAL A 18 -7.41 -21.17 8.42
CA VAL A 18 -7.74 -19.85 7.88
C VAL A 18 -6.64 -19.39 6.92
N ASP A 19 -5.37 -19.58 7.30
CA ASP A 19 -4.21 -19.25 6.47
C ASP A 19 -4.21 -20.04 5.15
N LYS A 20 -4.53 -21.34 5.22
CA LYS A 20 -4.61 -22.20 4.04
C LYS A 20 -5.72 -21.76 3.10
N LYS A 21 -6.90 -21.43 3.64
CA LYS A 21 -8.02 -20.90 2.83
C LYS A 21 -7.66 -19.58 2.17
N MET A 22 -7.06 -18.66 2.93
CA MET A 22 -6.60 -17.38 2.40
C MET A 22 -5.58 -17.60 1.28
N LEU A 23 -4.57 -18.44 1.48
CA LEU A 23 -3.57 -18.73 0.44
C LEU A 23 -4.19 -19.33 -0.84
N ALA A 24 -5.24 -20.15 -0.71
CA ALA A 24 -5.93 -20.77 -1.83
C ALA A 24 -6.78 -19.79 -2.66
N GLU A 25 -7.10 -18.61 -2.13
CA GLU A 25 -7.85 -17.56 -2.86
C GLU A 25 -6.96 -16.77 -3.84
N TYR A 26 -5.63 -16.83 -3.69
CA TYR A 26 -4.68 -16.11 -4.53
C TYR A 26 -4.09 -17.00 -5.64
N ASP A 27 -3.83 -16.40 -6.80
CA ASP A 27 -3.11 -17.11 -7.87
C ASP A 27 -1.64 -17.30 -7.48
N SER A 28 -1.27 -18.54 -7.17
CA SER A 28 0.09 -18.97 -6.85
C SER A 28 1.13 -18.70 -7.95
N LYS A 29 0.70 -18.42 -9.19
CA LYS A 29 1.59 -18.04 -10.30
C LYS A 29 2.02 -16.57 -10.22
N GLU A 30 1.15 -15.72 -9.67
CA GLU A 30 1.35 -14.27 -9.61
C GLU A 30 1.73 -13.79 -8.21
N THR A 31 1.30 -14.51 -7.17
CA THR A 31 1.45 -14.11 -5.78
C THR A 31 2.28 -15.12 -5.00
N LEU A 32 3.29 -14.62 -4.28
CA LEU A 32 4.10 -15.42 -3.35
C LEU A 32 4.15 -14.75 -1.99
N PHE A 33 3.57 -15.40 -0.98
CA PHE A 33 3.64 -14.95 0.40
C PHE A 33 5.02 -15.23 0.98
N CYS A 34 5.66 -14.19 1.49
CA CYS A 34 6.98 -14.24 2.08
C CYS A 34 6.95 -13.58 3.45
N GLU A 35 7.78 -14.09 4.36
CA GLU A 35 8.01 -13.49 5.68
C GLU A 35 9.50 -13.15 5.82
N CYS A 36 9.78 -12.06 6.52
CA CYS A 36 11.16 -11.65 6.83
C CYS A 36 11.57 -12.13 8.22
N LYS A 37 12.86 -12.05 8.55
CA LYS A 37 13.38 -12.33 9.90
C LYS A 37 12.85 -11.38 11.01
N GLY A 38 12.05 -10.39 10.66
CA GLY A 38 11.48 -9.41 11.59
C GLY A 38 12.25 -8.08 11.62
N ILE A 39 11.65 -7.07 12.24
CA ILE A 39 12.15 -5.69 12.19
C ILE A 39 13.56 -5.52 12.80
N GLN A 40 13.91 -6.33 13.80
CA GLN A 40 15.22 -6.32 14.46
C GLN A 40 16.35 -6.78 13.54
N PHE A 41 16.04 -7.61 12.54
CA PHE A 41 16.99 -8.19 11.59
C PHE A 41 16.80 -7.66 10.17
N CYS A 42 16.22 -6.46 10.05
CA CYS A 42 15.81 -5.92 8.76
C CYS A 42 17.01 -5.41 7.94
N GLU A 43 17.30 -6.07 6.83
CA GLU A 43 18.27 -5.62 5.84
C GLU A 43 17.62 -4.64 4.86
N ARG A 44 17.78 -3.34 5.10
CA ARG A 44 17.07 -2.27 4.36
C ARG A 44 17.29 -2.34 2.85
N ASP A 45 18.51 -2.62 2.42
CA ASP A 45 18.86 -2.68 1.00
C ASP A 45 18.27 -3.90 0.28
N ASN A 46 17.92 -4.93 1.04
CA ASN A 46 17.34 -6.17 0.53
C ASN A 46 15.81 -6.22 0.70
N ARG A 47 15.17 -5.10 1.04
CA ARG A 47 13.71 -5.02 1.12
C ARG A 47 13.07 -5.23 -0.25
N SER A 48 12.06 -6.10 -0.31
CA SER A 48 11.12 -6.19 -1.44
C SER A 48 10.37 -4.88 -1.63
N ILE A 49 9.78 -4.70 -2.81
CA ILE A 49 8.94 -3.53 -3.11
C ILE A 49 7.80 -3.42 -2.09
N SER A 50 7.11 -4.51 -1.77
CA SER A 50 6.00 -4.51 -0.80
C SER A 50 6.40 -3.97 0.57
N CYS A 51 7.60 -4.31 1.07
CA CYS A 51 8.08 -3.76 2.35
C CYS A 51 8.63 -2.33 2.26
N ARG A 52 8.94 -1.84 1.06
CA ARG A 52 9.30 -0.43 0.84
C ARG A 52 8.05 0.43 0.73
N THR A 53 6.97 -0.09 0.13
CA THR A 53 5.72 0.64 -0.06
C THR A 53 4.86 0.69 1.20
N PHE A 54 4.89 -0.37 2.02
CA PHE A 54 4.17 -0.44 3.30
C PHE A 54 4.46 0.75 4.24
N PRO A 55 3.46 1.30 4.94
CA PRO A 55 2.04 0.91 4.99
C PRO A 55 1.14 1.75 4.06
N LEU A 56 1.70 2.32 2.99
CA LEU A 56 0.99 3.21 2.09
C LEU A 56 0.61 2.48 0.80
N GLU A 57 -0.59 2.76 0.31
CA GLU A 57 -1.07 2.29 -0.98
C GLU A 57 -1.65 3.44 -1.83
N PRO A 58 -1.72 3.26 -3.16
CA PRO A 58 -2.30 4.26 -4.05
C PRO A 58 -3.75 4.58 -3.73
N TYR A 59 -4.08 5.87 -3.81
CA TYR A 59 -5.44 6.37 -3.74
C TYR A 59 -5.82 7.08 -5.04
N LEU A 60 -6.82 6.52 -5.71
CA LEU A 60 -7.40 7.04 -6.93
C LEU A 60 -8.73 7.72 -6.61
N ASP A 61 -8.98 8.86 -7.22
CA ASP A 61 -10.21 9.65 -7.00
C ASP A 61 -11.46 8.99 -7.65
N THR A 62 -12.60 9.68 -7.65
CA THR A 62 -13.83 9.16 -8.29
C THR A 62 -13.72 8.99 -9.81
N ARG A 63 -12.78 9.67 -10.46
CA ARG A 63 -12.54 9.60 -11.92
C ARG A 63 -11.51 8.53 -12.29
N GLY A 64 -10.87 7.90 -11.31
CA GLY A 64 -9.75 6.98 -11.55
C GLY A 64 -8.41 7.70 -11.70
N VAL A 65 -8.30 8.97 -11.31
CA VAL A 65 -7.02 9.68 -11.32
C VAL A 65 -6.26 9.35 -10.04
N PHE A 66 -5.01 8.91 -10.17
CA PHE A 66 -4.12 8.72 -9.02
C PHE A 66 -3.74 10.08 -8.43
N VAL A 67 -4.13 10.34 -7.18
CA VAL A 67 -4.02 11.68 -6.55
C VAL A 67 -3.15 11.69 -5.30
N GLY A 68 -2.87 10.54 -4.69
CA GLY A 68 -2.06 10.47 -3.49
C GLY A 68 -2.03 9.08 -2.89
N LEU A 69 -1.55 8.98 -1.66
CA LEU A 69 -1.42 7.71 -0.95
C LEU A 69 -2.32 7.70 0.28
N VAL A 70 -2.75 6.52 0.70
CA VAL A 70 -3.50 6.32 1.95
C VAL A 70 -2.86 5.20 2.75
N PHE A 71 -3.11 5.17 4.05
CA PHE A 71 -2.77 4.00 4.85
C PHE A 71 -3.69 2.84 4.48
N MET A 72 -3.10 1.66 4.35
CA MET A 72 -3.84 0.40 4.21
C MET A 72 -4.83 0.26 5.36
N LYS A 73 -6.11 0.06 5.03
CA LYS A 73 -7.23 0.03 5.99
C LYS A 73 -7.01 -1.01 7.09
N GLU A 74 -6.50 -2.18 6.71
CA GLU A 74 -6.30 -3.37 7.55
C GLU A 74 -5.32 -3.10 8.70
N PHE A 75 -4.45 -2.11 8.53
CA PHE A 75 -3.39 -1.74 9.47
C PHE A 75 -3.71 -0.48 10.27
N THR A 76 -4.86 0.15 10.04
CA THR A 76 -5.31 1.31 10.82
C THR A 76 -5.41 0.94 12.30
N GLY A 77 -4.64 1.62 13.16
CA GLY A 77 -4.58 1.36 14.59
C GLY A 77 -3.72 0.15 14.99
N LYS A 78 -3.23 -0.64 14.03
CA LYS A 78 -2.27 -1.75 14.27
C LYS A 78 -0.83 -1.32 14.00
N CYS A 79 -0.62 -0.55 12.94
CA CYS A 79 0.69 -0.03 12.59
C CYS A 79 0.96 1.29 13.32
N PRO A 80 2.07 1.42 14.07
CA PRO A 80 2.42 2.66 14.76
C PRO A 80 2.51 3.89 13.85
N LEU A 81 2.85 3.71 12.56
CA LEU A 81 2.91 4.81 11.59
C LEU A 81 1.53 5.43 11.31
N THR A 82 0.46 4.64 11.41
CA THR A 82 -0.92 5.15 11.17
C THR A 82 -1.35 6.16 12.23
N LEU A 83 -0.77 6.05 13.44
CA LEU A 83 -0.99 7.00 14.55
C LEU A 83 -0.06 8.22 14.46
N ARG A 84 0.95 8.18 13.59
CA ARG A 84 1.98 9.21 13.41
C ARG A 84 1.97 9.76 11.99
N ALA A 85 0.78 9.88 11.40
CA ALA A 85 0.59 10.36 10.02
C ALA A 85 1.33 11.67 9.72
N LYS A 86 1.36 12.60 10.69
CA LYS A 86 2.05 13.89 10.58
C LYS A 86 3.58 13.80 10.47
N ASP A 87 4.17 12.67 10.88
CA ASP A 87 5.62 12.47 10.88
C ASP A 87 6.12 11.90 9.54
N ILE A 88 5.21 11.59 8.61
CA ILE A 88 5.58 11.13 7.27
C ILE A 88 6.17 12.30 6.47
N ARG A 89 7.44 12.16 6.07
CA ARG A 89 8.19 13.18 5.34
C ARG A 89 7.64 13.36 3.92
N GLN A 90 7.55 14.60 3.45
CA GLN A 90 7.05 14.90 2.11
C GLN A 90 7.88 14.25 1.00
N GLU A 91 9.21 14.25 1.12
CA GLU A 91 10.11 13.60 0.15
C GLU A 91 9.80 12.09 -0.03
N PHE A 92 9.37 11.44 1.05
CA PHE A 92 8.97 10.03 1.01
C PHE A 92 7.66 9.86 0.24
N VAL A 93 6.68 10.74 0.48
CA VAL A 93 5.40 10.77 -0.27
C VAL A 93 5.65 10.98 -1.75
N ASP A 94 6.49 11.95 -2.11
CA ASP A 94 6.78 12.29 -3.51
C ASP A 94 7.48 11.11 -4.22
N SER A 95 8.46 10.48 -3.56
CA SER A 95 9.17 9.32 -4.11
C SER A 95 8.25 8.11 -4.28
N HIS A 96 7.37 7.84 -3.30
CA HIS A 96 6.36 6.79 -3.40
C HIS A 96 5.36 7.05 -4.51
N PHE A 97 4.91 8.31 -4.65
CA PHE A 97 3.97 8.69 -5.68
C PHE A 97 4.55 8.42 -7.07
N ILE A 98 5.80 8.85 -7.33
CA ILE A 98 6.48 8.58 -8.61
C ILE A 98 6.61 7.07 -8.88
N PHE A 99 6.92 6.28 -7.85
CA PHE A 99 6.98 4.82 -7.98
C PHE A 99 5.63 4.25 -8.43
N TRP A 100 4.55 4.60 -7.73
CA TRP A 100 3.22 4.08 -8.03
C TRP A 100 2.68 4.59 -9.35
N GLU A 101 2.87 5.87 -9.69
CA GLU A 101 2.50 6.42 -11.00
C GLU A 101 3.11 5.59 -12.14
N LYS A 102 4.41 5.26 -12.02
CA LYS A 102 5.11 4.44 -13.01
C LYS A 102 4.61 3.00 -13.04
N LEU A 103 4.26 2.42 -11.89
CA LEU A 103 3.79 1.04 -11.81
C LEU A 103 2.36 0.90 -12.36
N LEU A 104 1.45 1.77 -11.91
CA LEU A 104 0.05 1.81 -12.35
C LEU A 104 -0.09 2.11 -13.84
N PHE A 105 0.83 2.91 -14.40
CA PHE A 105 0.87 3.14 -15.85
C PHE A 105 1.26 1.90 -16.66
N ARG A 106 1.93 0.91 -16.06
CA ARG A 106 2.45 -0.28 -16.75
C ARG A 106 1.66 -1.55 -16.48
N LEU A 107 0.99 -1.63 -15.35
CA LEU A 107 0.32 -2.83 -14.87
C LEU A 107 -1.15 -2.52 -14.62
N ASP A 108 -1.98 -2.82 -15.61
CA ASP A 108 -3.44 -2.60 -15.55
C ASP A 108 -4.08 -3.38 -14.39
N SER A 109 -3.57 -4.58 -14.07
CA SER A 109 -4.05 -5.38 -12.94
C SER A 109 -3.84 -4.69 -11.58
N GLU A 110 -2.70 -4.01 -11.41
CA GLU A 110 -2.43 -3.20 -10.21
C GLU A 110 -3.35 -1.98 -10.18
N TYR A 111 -3.52 -1.30 -11.32
CA TYR A 111 -4.44 -0.16 -11.43
C TYR A 111 -5.87 -0.53 -11.04
N GLU A 112 -6.41 -1.62 -11.59
CA GLU A 112 -7.76 -2.09 -11.26
C GLU A 112 -7.89 -2.49 -9.78
N THR A 113 -6.87 -3.15 -9.23
CA THR A 113 -6.82 -3.49 -7.80
C THR A 113 -6.93 -2.25 -6.93
N PHE A 114 -6.12 -1.22 -7.19
CA PHE A 114 -6.11 -0.02 -6.36
C PHE A 114 -7.29 0.92 -6.63
N TRP A 115 -7.86 0.92 -7.83
CA TRP A 115 -9.11 1.66 -8.08
C TRP A 115 -10.26 1.07 -7.29
N ASN A 116 -10.38 -0.26 -7.26
CA ASN A 116 -11.36 -0.97 -6.45
C ASN A 116 -11.13 -0.75 -4.95
N SER A 117 -9.87 -0.79 -4.50
CA SER A 117 -9.52 -0.46 -3.11
C SER A 117 -9.95 0.98 -2.77
N SER A 118 -9.58 1.96 -3.60
CA SER A 118 -9.95 3.38 -3.45
C SER A 118 -11.47 3.61 -3.35
N LYS A 119 -12.24 2.89 -4.17
CA LYS A 119 -13.71 2.88 -4.11
C LYS A 119 -14.22 2.36 -2.76
N SER A 120 -13.59 1.35 -2.19
CA SER A 120 -13.90 0.82 -0.85
C SER A 120 -13.67 1.86 0.25
N TYR A 121 -12.57 2.63 0.19
CA TYR A 121 -12.33 3.73 1.13
C TYR A 121 -13.41 4.80 1.04
N ARG A 122 -13.77 5.25 -0.17
CA ARG A 122 -14.84 6.25 -0.36
C ARG A 122 -16.18 5.77 0.20
N ARG A 123 -16.56 4.52 -0.10
CA ARG A 123 -17.78 3.89 0.45
C ARG A 123 -17.74 3.82 1.98
N SER A 124 -16.61 3.43 2.55
CA SER A 124 -16.42 3.35 4.00
C SER A 124 -16.54 4.74 4.65
N ARG A 125 -15.95 5.77 4.05
CA ARG A 125 -16.05 7.17 4.50
C ARG A 125 -17.49 7.68 4.42
N ALA A 126 -18.19 7.45 3.32
CA ALA A 126 -19.59 7.83 3.16
C ALA A 126 -20.50 7.15 4.19
N LYS A 127 -20.27 5.87 4.49
CA LYS A 127 -21.05 5.10 5.47
C LYS A 127 -20.78 5.51 6.92
N THR A 128 -19.53 5.82 7.27
CA THR A 128 -19.11 5.99 8.67
C THR A 128 -18.84 7.45 9.08
N GLY A 129 -18.70 8.36 8.12
CA GLY A 129 -18.25 9.73 8.35
C GLY A 129 -16.77 9.86 8.77
N LYS A 130 -16.07 8.74 9.00
CA LYS A 130 -14.67 8.75 9.45
C LYS A 130 -13.76 9.17 8.30
N LYS A 131 -13.06 10.29 8.50
CA LYS A 131 -12.01 10.77 7.59
C LYS A 131 -10.72 9.97 7.82
N PHE A 132 -9.94 9.82 6.77
CA PHE A 132 -8.59 9.26 6.81
C PHE A 132 -7.64 10.22 6.07
N PRO A 133 -6.35 10.26 6.44
CA PRO A 133 -5.39 11.12 5.78
C PRO A 133 -5.13 10.65 4.35
N ILE A 134 -5.11 11.59 3.40
CA ILE A 134 -4.59 11.38 2.05
C ILE A 134 -3.28 12.14 1.95
N PHE A 135 -2.22 11.42 1.62
CA PHE A 135 -0.88 11.98 1.43
C PHE A 135 -0.72 12.40 -0.03
N PHE A 136 -0.93 13.69 -0.29
CA PHE A 136 -0.73 14.27 -1.61
C PHE A 136 0.76 14.48 -1.90
N PRO A 137 1.22 14.21 -3.13
CA PRO A 137 2.55 14.65 -3.56
C PRO A 137 2.62 16.18 -3.59
N SER A 138 3.81 16.74 -3.48
CA SER A 138 4.04 18.18 -3.31
C SER A 138 3.31 19.04 -4.36
N HIS A 139 3.27 18.59 -5.61
CA HIS A 139 2.63 19.32 -6.71
C HIS A 139 1.09 19.32 -6.67
N LEU A 140 0.46 18.43 -5.88
CA LEU A 140 -1.00 18.34 -5.69
C LEU A 140 -1.47 18.83 -4.31
N ARG A 141 -0.56 19.24 -3.42
CA ARG A 141 -0.93 19.75 -2.10
C ARG A 141 -1.72 21.06 -2.21
N GLY A 142 -2.81 21.16 -1.45
CA GLY A 142 -3.64 22.36 -1.36
C GLY A 142 -4.40 22.70 -2.65
N LYS A 143 -4.56 21.75 -3.56
CA LYS A 143 -5.30 21.95 -4.80
C LYS A 143 -6.80 21.74 -4.58
N GLU A 144 -7.54 22.83 -4.42
CA GLU A 144 -8.99 22.82 -4.16
C GLU A 144 -9.79 22.10 -5.25
N TYR A 145 -9.32 22.10 -6.51
CA TYR A 145 -9.99 21.39 -7.61
C TYR A 145 -10.09 19.88 -7.41
N LEU A 146 -9.34 19.29 -6.48
CA LEU A 146 -9.41 17.87 -6.16
C LEU A 146 -10.61 17.53 -5.25
N GLU A 147 -11.04 18.47 -4.41
CA GLU A 147 -12.02 18.21 -3.34
C GLU A 147 -13.33 17.54 -3.79
N PRO A 148 -13.93 17.90 -4.94
CA PRO A 148 -15.16 17.24 -5.41
C PRO A 148 -15.00 15.75 -5.73
N TYR A 149 -13.76 15.28 -5.91
CA TYR A 149 -13.44 13.93 -6.37
C TYR A 149 -12.93 12.99 -5.26
N LEU A 150 -12.70 13.50 -4.03
CA LEU A 150 -12.11 12.77 -2.90
C LEU A 150 -13.12 12.04 -2.01
#